data_AF-A0A4Q3IKN2-F1
#
_entry.id   AF-A0A4Q3IKN2-F1
#
_cell.length_a   1.000
_cell.length_b   1.000
_cell.length_c   1.000
_cell.angle_alpha   90.00
_cell.angle_beta   90.00
_cell.angle_gamma   90.00
#
_symmetry.space_group_name_H-M   'P 1'
#
loop_
_entity.id
_entity.type
_entity.pdbx_description
1 polymer ?
#
loop_
_entity_poly.entity_id
_entity_poly.type
_entity_poly.pdbx_seq_one_letter_code
_entity_poly.pdbx_strand_id
1 'polypeptide(L)' 'MLYQPASPSSLGKLARRVLGVLGAILASLSISRADQVYLDGMRDGELEDLNLRRTASGVYRPFE' A
#
# COMPACT_ATOMS: atom_id res chain seq x y z
N MET A 1 -44.10 12.79 14.47
CA MET A 1 -42.97 13.57 13.95
C MET A 1 -41.94 12.58 13.41
N LEU A 2 -41.78 12.48 12.09
CA LEU A 2 -40.77 11.60 11.48
C LEU A 2 -39.38 12.19 11.70
N TYR A 3 -38.46 11.39 12.25
CA TYR A 3 -37.06 11.76 12.42
C TYR A 3 -36.41 11.83 11.03
N GLN A 4 -36.20 13.04 10.51
CA GLN A 4 -35.47 13.24 9.26
C GLN A 4 -33.97 13.29 9.58
N PRO A 5 -33.14 12.34 9.12
CA PRO A 5 -31.72 12.36 9.42
C PRO A 5 -31.08 13.59 8.77
N ALA A 6 -30.33 14.34 9.57
CA ALA A 6 -29.62 15.53 9.12
C ALA A 6 -28.76 15.18 7.89
N SER A 7 -28.97 15.89 6.78
CA SER A 7 -28.21 15.69 5.56
C SER A 7 -26.71 15.87 5.87
N PRO A 8 -25.84 14.93 5.50
CA PRO A 8 -24.41 15.04 5.81
C PRO A 8 -23.86 16.31 5.17
N SER A 9 -23.30 17.18 6.02
CA SER A 9 -22.66 18.43 5.59
C SER A 9 -21.56 18.13 4.57
N SER A 10 -21.32 19.05 3.62
CA SER A 10 -20.28 18.87 2.58
C SER A 10 -18.90 18.60 3.19
N LEU A 11 -18.63 19.21 4.35
CA LEU A 11 -17.46 18.98 5.20
C LEU A 11 -17.29 17.52 5.63
N GLY A 12 -18.38 16.85 6.04
CA GLY A 12 -18.34 15.43 6.42
C GLY A 12 -18.00 14.51 5.24
N LYS A 13 -18.47 14.86 4.03
CA LYS A 13 -18.13 14.12 2.80
C LYS A 13 -16.66 14.31 2.41
N LEU A 14 -16.14 15.54 2.55
CA LEU A 14 -14.75 15.85 2.28
C LEU A 14 -13.81 15.11 3.26
N ALA A 15 -14.09 15.17 4.56
CA ALA A 15 -13.30 14.49 5.58
C ALA A 15 -13.21 12.98 5.32
N ARG A 16 -14.33 12.35 4.94
CA ARG A 16 -14.36 10.90 4.63
C ARG A 16 -13.53 10.55 3.39
N ARG A 17 -13.53 11.41 2.36
CA ARG A 17 -12.67 11.24 1.19
C ARG A 17 -11.18 11.37 1.55
N VAL A 18 -10.81 12.39 2.31
CA VAL A 18 -9.42 12.61 2.72
C VAL A 18 -8.92 11.43 3.55
N LEU A 19 -9.70 10.97 4.53
CA LEU A 19 -9.38 9.78 5.33
C LEU A 19 -9.25 8.52 4.46
N GLY A 20 -10.13 8.33 3.48
CA GLY A 20 -10.03 7.20 2.54
C GLY A 20 -8.77 7.23 1.68
N VAL A 21 -8.40 8.40 1.17
CA VAL A 21 -7.17 8.58 0.37
C VAL A 21 -5.93 8.33 1.23
N LEU A 22 -5.87 8.90 2.44
CA LEU A 22 -4.76 8.66 3.37
C LEU A 22 -4.66 7.17 3.71
N GLY A 23 -5.77 6.51 4.03
CA GLY A 23 -5.80 5.08 4.29
C GLY A 23 -5.26 4.25 3.12
N ALA A 24 -5.66 4.58 1.89
CA ALA A 24 -5.18 3.91 0.69
C ALA A 24 -3.67 4.10 0.45
N ILE A 25 -3.16 5.32 0.69
CA ILE A 25 -1.72 5.62 0.58
C ILE A 25 -0.94 4.82 1.62
N LEU A 26 -1.37 4.85 2.89
CA LEU A 26 -0.69 4.12 3.96
C LEU A 26 -0.73 2.60 3.72
N ALA A 27 -1.86 2.06 3.27
CA ALA A 27 -1.99 0.64 2.94
C ALA A 27 -1.04 0.25 1.79
N SER A 28 -1.00 1.05 0.72
CA SER A 28 -0.11 0.81 -0.42
C SER A 28 1.37 0.87 -0.02
N LEU A 29 1.76 1.87 0.79
CA LEU A 29 3.13 1.99 1.30
C LEU A 29 3.51 0.81 2.21
N SER A 30 2.57 0.35 3.04
CA SER A 30 2.80 -0.74 3.99
C SER A 30 3.02 -2.06 3.27
N ILE A 31 2.25 -2.34 2.21
CA ILE A 31 2.40 -3.55 1.39
C ILE A 31 3.77 -3.53 0.70
N SER A 32 4.14 -2.43 0.04
CA SER A 32 5.43 -2.33 -0.64
C SER A 32 6.64 -2.44 0.31
N ARG A 33 6.55 -1.89 1.52
CA ARG A 33 7.62 -2.04 2.52
C ARG A 33 7.70 -3.45 3.11
N ALA A 34 6.56 -4.09 3.37
CA ALA A 34 6.54 -5.45 3.90
C ALA A 34 7.17 -6.43 2.92
N ASP A 35 6.82 -6.32 1.64
CA ASP A 35 7.41 -7.14 0.58
C ASP A 35 8.91 -6.89 0.44
N GLN A 36 9.34 -5.62 0.50
CA GLN A 36 10.77 -5.29 0.46
C GLN A 36 11.55 -5.86 1.65
N VAL A 37 11.02 -5.76 2.86
CA VAL A 37 11.67 -6.32 4.06
C VAL A 37 11.73 -7.85 4.00
N TYR A 38 10.68 -8.49 3.48
CA TYR A 38 10.66 -9.92 3.27
C TYR A 38 11.72 -10.36 2.26
N LEU A 39 11.79 -9.68 1.11
CA LEU A 39 12.77 -9.96 0.06
C LEU A 39 14.22 -9.60 0.48
N ASP A 40 14.42 -8.56 1.29
CA ASP A 40 15.73 -8.23 1.88
C ASP A 40 16.24 -9.31 2.84
N GLY A 41 15.35 -10.14 3.40
CA GLY A 41 15.71 -11.28 4.24
C GLY A 41 16.04 -12.55 3.48
N MET A 42 15.76 -12.61 2.18
CA MET A 42 16.00 -13.77 1.33
C MET A 42 17.45 -13.84 0.84
N ARG A 43 17.93 -15.06 0.63
CA ARG A 43 19.22 -15.29 -0.05
C ARG A 43 19.06 -15.09 -1.55
N ASP A 44 20.15 -14.75 -2.24
CA ASP A 44 20.13 -14.52 -3.69
C ASP A 44 19.54 -15.71 -4.49
N GLY A 45 19.82 -16.95 -4.07
CA GLY A 45 19.23 -18.14 -4.70
C GLY A 45 17.71 -18.29 -4.49
N GLU A 46 17.16 -17.80 -3.37
CA GLU A 46 15.70 -17.83 -3.13
C GLU A 46 14.99 -16.73 -3.92
N LEU A 47 15.68 -15.60 -4.16
CA LEU A 47 15.19 -14.56 -5.07
C LEU A 47 15.20 -15.06 -6.52
N GLU A 48 16.23 -15.80 -6.93
CA GLU A 48 16.30 -16.46 -8.24
C GLU A 48 15.15 -17.45 -8.47
N ASP A 49 14.79 -18.24 -7.46
CA ASP A 49 13.64 -19.17 -7.52
C ASP A 49 12.30 -18.44 -7.72
N LEU A 50 12.19 -17.21 -7.21
CA LEU A 50 11.03 -16.33 -7.42
C LEU A 50 11.10 -15.55 -8.75
N ASN A 51 12.13 -15.82 -9.56
CA ASN A 51 12.45 -15.09 -10.77
C ASN A 51 12.65 -13.59 -10.50
N LEU A 52 13.22 -13.24 -9.35
CA LEU A 52 13.49 -11.88 -8.90
C LEU A 52 15.00 -11.62 -8.75
N ARG A 53 15.42 -10.40 -9.10
CA ARG A 53 16.76 -9.88 -8.82
C ARG A 53 16.71 -8.58 -8.04
N ARG A 54 17.68 -8.39 -7.16
CA ARG A 54 17.90 -7.13 -6.44
C ARG A 54 18.78 -6.20 -7.29
N THR A 55 18.27 -5.01 -7.64
CA THR A 55 19.06 -4.00 -8.34
C THR A 55 20.08 -3.33 -7.41
N ALA A 56 21.08 -2.67 -7.98
CA ALA A 56 22.04 -1.87 -7.22
C ALA A 56 21.38 -0.74 -6.39
N SER A 57 20.17 -0.33 -6.76
CA SER A 57 19.34 0.63 -6.02
C SER A 57 18.48 0.02 -4.92
N GLY A 58 18.61 -1.30 -4.66
CA GLY A 58 17.82 -2.02 -3.65
C GLY A 58 16.38 -2.33 -4.07
N VAL A 59 16.06 -2.26 -5.36
CA VAL A 59 14.72 -2.54 -5.87
C VAL A 59 14.67 -3.96 -6.41
N TYR A 60 13.63 -4.71 -6.06
CA TYR A 60 13.38 -6.05 -6.60
C TYR A 60 12.64 -5.97 -7.93
N ARG A 61 13.14 -6.67 -8.95
CA ARG A 61 12.53 -6.74 -10.28
C ARG A 61 12.62 -8.14 -10.85
N PRO A 62 11.69 -8.57 -11.71
CA PRO A 62 11.81 -9.84 -12.39
C PRO A 62 13.06 -9.89 -13.28
N PHE A 63 13.56 -11.10 -13.54
CA PHE A 63 14.46 -11.31 -14.68
C PHE A 63 13.64 -11.13 -15.97
N GLU A 64 14.10 -10.21 -16.83
CA GLU A 64 13.57 -10.05 -18.20
C GLU A 64 14.04 -11.19 -19.09
#